data_AF-A0A9Q0RW21-F1
#
_entry.id   AF-A0A9Q0RW21-F1
#
_cell.length_a   1.000
_cell.length_b   1.000
_cell.length_c   1.000
_cell.angle_alpha   90.00
_cell.angle_beta   90.00
_cell.angle_gamma   90.00
#
_symmetry.space_group_name_H-M   'P 1'
#
loop_
_entity.id
_entity.type
_entity.pdbx_description
1 polymer ?
#
loop_
_entity_poly.entity_id
_entity_poly.type
_entity_poly.pdbx_seq_one_letter_code
_entity_poly.pdbx_strand_id
1 'polypeptide(L)'
;MVALGLSGFSFEKSLWRTQCITALSQISDPHLRALFAFLTPDNDSYDIVLKESGISLSDRMAFACHYLCDNKLTDYIKTMIQNCTENGDLNGLLITGTTELGINLLQSYLDLTDDVQTVALISVKFLSKDLLSHSQVEHWIARLVSMGNQREVNPAQ
;
A
#
# COMPACT_ATOMS: atom_id res chain seq x y z
N MET A 1 -0.63 -28.91 13.37
CA MET A 1 0.66 -28.85 12.65
C MET A 1 1.18 -30.21 12.20
N VAL A 2 1.17 -31.27 13.03
CA VAL A 2 1.70 -32.60 12.65
C VAL A 2 1.04 -33.16 11.38
N ALA A 3 -0.29 -33.01 11.23
CA ALA A 3 -1.02 -33.43 10.03
C ALA A 3 -0.56 -32.71 8.74
N LEU A 4 -0.15 -31.44 8.85
CA LEU A 4 0.33 -30.62 7.72
C LEU A 4 1.70 -31.11 7.21
N GLY A 5 2.60 -31.43 8.14
CA GLY A 5 3.90 -32.03 7.79
C GLY A 5 3.75 -33.42 7.17
N LEU A 6 2.78 -34.22 7.63
CA LEU A 6 2.50 -35.55 7.09
C LEU A 6 1.78 -35.49 5.72
N SER A 7 0.89 -34.52 5.49
CA SER A 7 0.22 -34.36 4.20
C SER A 7 1.13 -33.78 3.12
N GLY A 8 2.11 -32.95 3.48
CA GLY A 8 3.16 -32.52 2.56
C GLY A 8 4.12 -33.66 2.15
N PHE A 9 4.21 -34.73 2.95
CA PHE A 9 4.97 -35.95 2.62
C PHE A 9 4.15 -36.95 1.79
N SER A 10 2.81 -36.90 1.89
CA SER A 10 1.91 -37.66 1.02
C SER A 10 1.83 -37.05 -0.38
N PHE A 11 1.93 -37.88 -1.41
CA PHE A 11 1.97 -37.47 -2.83
C PHE A 11 0.69 -36.78 -3.35
N GLU A 12 -0.38 -36.66 -2.53
CA GLU A 12 -1.62 -36.01 -2.92
C GLU A 12 -1.60 -34.50 -2.62
N LYS A 13 -1.18 -33.71 -3.64
CA LYS A 13 -1.19 -32.24 -3.60
C LYS A 13 -2.53 -31.63 -3.16
N SER A 14 -3.64 -32.31 -3.42
CA SER A 14 -5.00 -31.86 -3.07
C SER A 14 -5.25 -31.87 -1.56
N LEU A 15 -4.87 -32.94 -0.84
CA LEU A 15 -5.08 -33.07 0.60
C LEU A 15 -4.20 -32.09 1.39
N TRP A 16 -2.93 -31.96 1.00
CA TRP A 16 -2.01 -30.93 1.51
C TRP A 16 -2.61 -29.53 1.37
N ARG A 17 -3.12 -29.17 0.18
CA ARG A 17 -3.73 -27.86 -0.08
C ARG A 17 -4.93 -27.59 0.82
N THR A 18 -5.87 -28.53 0.93
CA THR A 18 -7.06 -28.36 1.78
C THR A 18 -6.66 -28.15 3.24
N GLN A 19 -5.66 -28.89 3.72
CA GLN A 19 -5.16 -28.71 5.08
C GLN A 19 -4.39 -27.40 5.26
N CYS A 20 -3.62 -26.94 4.27
CA CYS A 20 -2.95 -25.64 4.27
C CYS A 20 -3.95 -24.49 4.33
N ILE A 21 -5.02 -24.52 3.53
CA ILE A 21 -6.05 -23.48 3.53
C ILE A 21 -6.76 -23.41 4.90
N THR A 22 -7.02 -24.56 5.52
CA THR A 22 -7.62 -24.60 6.86
C THR A 22 -6.64 -24.13 7.95
N ALA A 23 -5.35 -24.42 7.81
CA ALA A 23 -4.32 -23.92 8.71
C ALA A 23 -4.08 -22.40 8.55
N LEU A 24 -4.17 -21.88 7.32
CA LEU A 24 -4.02 -20.46 7.01
C LEU A 24 -5.01 -19.59 7.78
N SER A 25 -6.26 -20.04 7.94
CA SER A 25 -7.27 -19.30 8.71
C SER A 25 -7.01 -19.28 10.23
N GLN A 26 -6.13 -20.15 10.74
CA GLN A 26 -5.77 -20.25 12.15
C GLN A 26 -4.46 -19.53 12.49
N ILE A 27 -3.70 -19.09 11.48
CA ILE A 27 -2.43 -18.39 11.66
C ILE A 27 -2.70 -16.89 11.78
N SER A 28 -2.38 -16.31 12.94
CA SER A 28 -2.55 -14.87 13.18
C SER A 28 -1.47 -14.02 12.51
N ASP A 29 -0.27 -14.56 12.34
CA ASP A 29 0.86 -13.83 11.75
C ASP A 29 0.71 -13.70 10.22
N PRO A 30 0.68 -12.47 9.68
CA PRO A 30 0.46 -12.23 8.26
C PRO A 30 1.61 -12.71 7.38
N HIS A 31 2.86 -12.67 7.87
CA HIS A 31 4.01 -13.14 7.10
C HIS A 31 4.00 -14.67 6.97
N LEU A 32 3.67 -15.39 8.04
CA LEU A 32 3.48 -16.83 7.99
C LEU A 32 2.31 -17.20 7.08
N ARG A 33 1.18 -16.46 7.12
CA ARG A 33 0.08 -16.69 6.17
C ARG A 33 0.54 -16.54 4.72
N ALA A 34 1.22 -15.44 4.41
CA ALA A 34 1.75 -15.22 3.06
C ALA A 34 2.77 -16.29 2.64
N LEU A 35 3.65 -16.72 3.56
CA LEU A 35 4.61 -17.79 3.30
C LEU A 35 3.91 -19.11 2.96
N PHE A 36 2.93 -19.51 3.76
CA PHE A 36 2.16 -20.73 3.47
C PHE A 36 1.38 -20.62 2.17
N ALA A 37 0.76 -19.47 1.89
CA ALA A 37 0.06 -19.23 0.64
C ALA A 37 1.00 -19.31 -0.58
N PHE A 38 2.22 -18.80 -0.45
CA PHE A 38 3.26 -18.90 -1.47
C PHE A 38 3.71 -20.35 -1.70
N LEU A 39 3.85 -21.14 -0.62
CA LEU A 39 4.26 -22.56 -0.70
C LEU A 39 3.14 -23.50 -1.18
N THR A 40 1.91 -23.01 -1.28
CA THR A 40 0.77 -23.74 -1.87
C THR A 40 0.22 -23.07 -3.12
N PRO A 41 1.01 -22.88 -4.20
CA PRO A 41 0.48 -22.23 -5.39
C PRO A 41 -0.65 -23.08 -5.98
N ASP A 42 -1.76 -22.42 -6.29
CA ASP A 42 -2.74 -22.92 -7.25
C ASP A 42 -2.62 -22.10 -8.53
N ASN A 43 -2.10 -22.74 -9.59
CA ASN A 43 -2.06 -22.18 -10.94
C ASN A 43 -1.38 -20.79 -11.07
N ASP A 44 -0.28 -20.56 -10.35
CA ASP A 44 0.48 -19.30 -10.33
C ASP A 44 -0.36 -18.05 -9.97
N SER A 45 -1.44 -18.23 -9.21
CA SER A 45 -2.14 -17.13 -8.55
C SER A 45 -1.47 -16.83 -7.21
N TYR A 46 -0.82 -15.67 -7.13
CA TYR A 46 -0.27 -15.12 -5.90
C TYR A 46 -1.25 -14.17 -5.19
N ASP A 47 -2.53 -14.21 -5.55
CA ASP A 47 -3.55 -13.27 -5.06
C ASP A 47 -3.62 -13.21 -3.54
N ILE A 48 -3.48 -14.35 -2.86
CA ILE A 48 -3.53 -14.43 -1.39
C ILE A 48 -2.36 -13.64 -0.77
N VAL A 49 -1.16 -13.78 -1.33
CA VAL A 49 0.05 -13.06 -0.86
C VAL A 49 -0.08 -11.56 -1.15
N LEU A 50 -0.54 -11.21 -2.35
CA LEU A 50 -0.66 -9.82 -2.82
C LEU A 50 -1.78 -9.02 -2.14
N LYS A 51 -2.75 -9.71 -1.52
CA LYS A 51 -3.90 -9.11 -0.82
C LYS A 51 -3.81 -9.23 0.70
N GLU A 52 -2.72 -9.79 1.23
CA GLU A 52 -2.51 -9.93 2.67
C GLU A 52 -2.31 -8.54 3.32
N SER A 53 -3.37 -8.01 3.94
CA SER A 53 -3.40 -6.64 4.48
C SER A 53 -2.46 -6.43 5.66
N GLY A 54 -2.07 -7.50 6.37
CA GLY A 54 -1.08 -7.42 7.44
C GLY A 54 0.37 -7.24 6.95
N ILE A 55 0.61 -7.32 5.63
CA ILE A 55 1.92 -7.07 5.03
C ILE A 55 1.95 -5.66 4.42
N SER A 56 3.07 -4.96 4.64
CA SER A 56 3.27 -3.61 4.13
C SER A 56 3.08 -3.53 2.62
N LEU A 57 2.61 -2.39 2.12
CA LEU A 57 2.49 -2.15 0.68
C LEU A 57 3.84 -2.35 -0.03
N SER A 58 4.93 -1.89 0.61
CA SER A 58 6.29 -2.03 0.07
C SER A 58 6.68 -3.49 -0.15
N ASP A 59 6.47 -4.36 0.84
CA ASP A 59 6.82 -5.78 0.72
C ASP A 59 5.95 -6.49 -0.31
N ARG A 60 4.64 -6.16 -0.36
CA ARG A 60 3.75 -6.70 -1.39
C ARG A 60 4.15 -6.25 -2.79
N MET A 61 4.59 -4.99 -2.95
CA MET A 61 5.12 -4.52 -4.22
C MET A 61 6.43 -5.18 -4.60
N ALA A 62 7.35 -5.35 -3.66
CA ALA A 62 8.61 -6.07 -3.90
C ALA A 62 8.35 -7.52 -4.35
N PHE A 63 7.40 -8.20 -3.69
CA PHE A 63 6.95 -9.53 -4.08
C PHE A 63 6.33 -9.53 -5.49
N ALA A 64 5.42 -8.59 -5.78
CA ALA A 64 4.79 -8.46 -7.09
C ALA A 64 5.83 -8.29 -8.20
N CYS A 65 6.81 -7.41 -8.02
CA CYS A 65 7.88 -7.17 -8.98
C CYS A 65 8.76 -8.41 -9.24
N HIS A 66 8.89 -9.31 -8.27
CA HIS A 66 9.70 -10.51 -8.40
C HIS A 66 8.96 -11.67 -9.08
N TYR A 67 7.67 -11.83 -8.80
CA TYR A 67 6.92 -13.04 -9.16
C TYR A 67 5.81 -12.84 -10.20
N LEU A 68 5.36 -11.60 -10.47
CA LEU A 68 4.37 -11.34 -11.51
C LEU A 68 5.02 -11.08 -12.87
N CYS A 69 4.37 -11.54 -13.93
CA CYS A 69 4.71 -11.11 -15.29
C CYS A 69 4.23 -9.67 -15.55
N ASP A 70 4.86 -8.99 -16.51
CA ASP A 70 4.65 -7.56 -16.80
C ASP A 70 3.18 -7.16 -16.92
N ASN A 71 2.35 -7.97 -17.59
CA ASN A 71 0.92 -7.69 -17.74
C ASN A 71 0.20 -7.70 -16.37
N LYS A 72 0.41 -8.76 -15.57
CA LYS A 72 -0.19 -8.89 -14.24
C LYS A 72 0.36 -7.83 -13.28
N LEU A 73 1.64 -7.50 -13.38
CA LEU A 73 2.27 -6.48 -12.56
C LEU A 73 1.69 -5.09 -12.87
N THR A 74 1.52 -4.77 -14.15
CA THR A 74 0.92 -3.50 -14.58
C THR A 74 -0.51 -3.36 -14.05
N ASP A 75 -1.31 -4.41 -14.15
CA ASP A 75 -2.68 -4.40 -13.63
C ASP A 75 -2.69 -4.28 -12.10
N TYR A 76 -1.81 -5.01 -11.41
CA TYR A 76 -1.66 -4.93 -9.97
C TYR A 76 -1.29 -3.51 -9.48
N ILE A 77 -0.30 -2.86 -10.12
CA ILE A 77 0.09 -1.49 -9.79
C ILE A 77 -1.08 -0.53 -9.95
N LYS A 78 -1.84 -0.62 -11.06
CA LYS A 78 -3.02 0.22 -11.28
C LYS A 78 -4.06 0.02 -10.18
N THR A 79 -4.36 -1.23 -9.82
CA THR A 79 -5.28 -1.53 -8.72
C THR A 79 -4.79 -0.98 -7.39
N MET A 80 -3.50 -1.09 -7.09
CA MET A 80 -2.94 -0.56 -5.84
C MET A 80 -2.96 0.97 -5.80
N ILE A 81 -2.64 1.66 -6.91
CA ILE A 81 -2.76 3.11 -7.01
C ILE A 81 -4.20 3.55 -6.77
N GLN A 82 -5.17 2.88 -7.42
CA GLN A 82 -6.59 3.18 -7.23
C GLN A 82 -7.00 2.99 -5.77
N ASN A 83 -6.69 1.84 -5.17
CA ASN A 83 -7.03 1.55 -3.78
C ASN A 83 -6.42 2.55 -2.81
N CYS A 84 -5.14 2.91 -2.97
CA CYS A 84 -4.51 3.90 -2.11
C CYS A 84 -5.16 5.28 -2.29
N THR A 85 -5.46 5.66 -3.54
CA THR A 85 -6.11 6.95 -3.82
C THR A 85 -7.51 7.01 -3.21
N GLU A 86 -8.34 5.98 -3.38
CA GLU A 86 -9.71 5.95 -2.84
C GLU A 86 -9.75 6.00 -1.30
N ASN A 87 -8.74 5.42 -0.64
CA ASN A 87 -8.65 5.40 0.82
C ASN A 87 -7.79 6.54 1.41
N GLY A 88 -7.20 7.40 0.57
CA GLY A 88 -6.22 8.40 1.00
C GLY A 88 -4.97 7.79 1.65
N ASP A 89 -4.61 6.55 1.35
CA ASP A 89 -3.48 5.87 1.99
C ASP A 89 -2.14 6.41 1.48
N LEU A 90 -1.47 7.22 2.31
CA LEU A 90 -0.20 7.86 1.98
C LEU A 90 0.94 6.87 1.67
N ASN A 91 0.83 5.59 2.04
CA ASN A 91 1.78 4.56 1.57
C ASN A 91 1.79 4.47 0.04
N GLY A 92 0.68 4.83 -0.62
CA GLY A 92 0.56 4.90 -2.07
C GLY A 92 1.54 5.86 -2.74
N LEU A 93 2.16 6.80 -2.01
CA LEU A 93 3.22 7.66 -2.55
C LEU A 93 4.43 6.85 -3.04
N LEU A 94 4.65 5.66 -2.49
CA LEU A 94 5.67 4.72 -2.96
C LEU A 94 5.49 4.36 -4.45
N ILE A 95 4.24 4.20 -4.88
CA ILE A 95 3.88 3.69 -6.21
C ILE A 95 3.40 4.79 -7.16
N THR A 96 2.84 5.88 -6.64
CA THR A 96 2.49 7.06 -7.46
C THR A 96 3.69 7.97 -7.69
N GLY A 97 4.66 8.00 -6.76
CA GLY A 97 5.86 8.82 -6.85
C GLY A 97 5.55 10.31 -6.98
N THR A 98 6.51 11.07 -7.52
CA THR A 98 6.35 12.50 -7.80
C THR A 98 5.64 12.71 -9.14
N THR A 99 4.36 12.33 -9.21
CA THR A 99 3.52 12.46 -10.40
C THR A 99 2.16 13.09 -10.03
N GLU A 100 1.34 13.42 -11.03
CA GLU A 100 -0.04 13.87 -10.80
C GLU A 100 -0.89 12.84 -10.04
N LEU A 101 -0.61 11.53 -10.16
CA LEU A 101 -1.26 10.51 -9.35
C LEU A 101 -0.94 10.68 -7.86
N GLY A 102 0.27 11.13 -7.54
CA GLY A 102 0.66 11.46 -6.17
C GLY A 102 -0.10 12.68 -5.64
N ILE A 103 -0.35 13.69 -6.49
CA ILE A 103 -1.18 14.84 -6.14
C ILE A 103 -2.63 14.40 -5.88
N ASN A 104 -3.20 13.54 -6.73
CA ASN A 104 -4.55 13.01 -6.54
C ASN A 104 -4.68 12.21 -5.24
N LEU A 105 -3.67 11.40 -4.90
CA LEU A 105 -3.61 10.68 -3.63
C LEU A 105 -3.59 11.64 -2.43
N LEU A 106 -2.75 12.68 -2.49
CA LEU A 106 -2.67 13.70 -1.43
C LEU A 106 -3.98 14.48 -1.28
N GLN A 107 -4.65 14.82 -2.39
CA GLN A 107 -5.95 15.46 -2.37
C GLN A 107 -7.00 14.55 -1.69
N SER A 108 -7.01 13.25 -1.99
CA SER A 108 -7.93 12.31 -1.34
C SER A 108 -7.69 12.20 0.17
N TYR A 109 -6.42 12.14 0.60
CA TYR A 109 -6.09 12.18 2.03
C TYR A 109 -6.58 13.48 2.67
N LEU A 110 -6.39 14.63 2.01
CA LEU A 110 -6.89 15.92 2.48
C LEU A 110 -8.41 15.90 2.62
N ASP A 111 -9.14 15.39 1.63
CA ASP A 111 -10.60 15.36 1.64
C ASP A 111 -11.16 14.46 2.76
N LEU A 112 -10.43 13.40 3.11
CA LEU A 112 -10.83 12.47 4.19
C LEU A 112 -10.45 12.95 5.59
N THR A 113 -9.39 13.76 5.73
CA THR A 113 -8.82 14.11 7.05
C THR A 113 -8.88 15.59 7.39
N ASP A 114 -9.10 16.46 6.39
CA ASP A 114 -8.95 17.92 6.45
C ASP A 114 -7.55 18.39 6.92
N ASP A 115 -6.54 17.50 6.89
CA ASP A 115 -5.17 17.79 7.33
C ASP A 115 -4.31 18.36 6.19
N VAL A 116 -4.53 19.65 5.92
CA VAL A 116 -3.74 20.40 4.94
C VAL A 116 -2.27 20.56 5.34
N GLN A 117 -1.95 20.47 6.64
CA GLN A 117 -0.57 20.64 7.11
C GLN A 117 0.30 19.46 6.68
N THR A 118 -0.21 18.23 6.86
CA THR A 118 0.47 17.01 6.41
C THR A 118 0.66 17.02 4.89
N VAL A 119 -0.39 17.34 4.14
CA VAL A 119 -0.32 17.37 2.67
C VAL A 119 0.67 18.41 2.17
N ALA A 120 0.60 19.64 2.66
CA ALA A 120 1.53 20.71 2.26
C ALA A 120 2.99 20.37 2.62
N LEU A 121 3.23 19.79 3.79
CA LEU A 121 4.57 19.40 4.21
C LEU A 121 5.15 18.30 3.32
N ILE A 122 4.34 17.28 3.00
CA ILE A 122 4.74 16.22 2.06
C ILE A 122 5.03 16.83 0.70
N SER A 123 4.15 17.72 0.19
CA SER A 123 4.36 18.35 -1.11
C SER A 123 5.70 19.07 -1.21
N VAL A 124 6.06 19.89 -0.22
CA VAL A 124 7.33 20.65 -0.22
C VAL A 124 8.56 19.74 -0.12
N LYS A 125 8.45 18.61 0.61
CA LYS A 125 9.59 17.71 0.85
C LYS A 125 9.77 16.65 -0.22
N PHE A 126 8.69 16.23 -0.87
CA PHE A 126 8.68 15.05 -1.73
C PHE A 126 8.50 15.40 -3.21
N LEU A 127 7.67 16.38 -3.58
CA LEU A 127 7.36 16.64 -4.98
C LEU A 127 8.51 17.31 -5.74
N SER A 128 8.57 17.07 -7.05
CA SER A 128 9.52 17.72 -7.95
C SER A 128 9.19 19.21 -8.11
N LYS A 129 10.19 20.00 -8.51
CA LYS A 129 10.03 21.45 -8.72
C LYS A 129 8.88 21.78 -9.68
N ASP A 130 8.71 21.00 -10.74
CA ASP A 130 7.65 21.21 -11.73
C ASP A 130 6.26 21.01 -11.13
N LEU A 131 6.10 20.04 -10.23
CA LEU A 131 4.84 19.77 -9.54
C LEU A 131 4.56 20.74 -8.39
N LEU A 132 5.58 21.42 -7.85
CA LEU A 132 5.37 22.48 -6.87
C LEU A 132 4.65 23.69 -7.48
N SER A 133 4.78 23.91 -8.79
CA SER A 133 4.03 24.93 -9.54
C SER A 133 2.60 24.51 -9.89
N HIS A 134 2.16 23.31 -9.48
CA HIS A 134 0.78 22.87 -9.66
C HIS A 134 -0.14 23.68 -8.75
N SER A 135 -1.21 24.25 -9.31
CA SER A 135 -2.10 25.20 -8.62
C SER A 135 -2.66 24.69 -7.28
N GLN A 136 -3.03 23.40 -7.22
CA GLN A 136 -3.50 22.78 -5.98
C GLN A 136 -2.38 22.69 -4.93
N VAL A 137 -1.17 22.37 -5.35
CA VAL A 137 -0.01 22.23 -4.46
C VAL A 137 0.37 23.59 -3.88
N GLU A 138 0.41 24.63 -4.72
CA GLU A 138 0.64 26.01 -4.28
C GLU A 138 -0.42 26.46 -3.25
N HIS A 139 -1.69 26.09 -3.47
CA HIS A 139 -2.76 26.39 -2.53
C HIS A 139 -2.56 25.73 -1.17
N TRP A 140 -2.18 24.46 -1.13
CA TRP A 140 -1.90 23.75 0.13
C TRP A 140 -0.74 24.41 0.89
N ILE A 141 0.34 24.75 0.19
CA ILE A 141 1.52 25.42 0.77
C ILE A 141 1.14 26.79 1.32
N ALA A 142 0.35 27.58 0.59
CA ALA A 142 -0.11 28.88 1.05
C ALA A 142 -0.96 28.78 2.34
N ARG A 143 -1.81 27.75 2.46
CA ARG A 143 -2.56 27.49 3.70
C ARG A 143 -1.66 27.12 4.87
N LEU A 144 -0.63 26.30 4.65
CA LEU A 144 0.35 25.98 5.69
C LEU A 144 1.07 27.25 6.20
N VAL A 145 1.52 28.11 5.29
CA VAL A 145 2.22 29.37 5.64
C VAL A 145 1.29 30.31 6.41
N SER A 146 0.03 30.47 5.99
CA SER A 146 -0.91 31.35 6.68
C SER A 146 -1.22 30.87 8.10
N MET A 147 -1.35 29.55 8.31
CA MET A 147 -1.51 28.96 9.63
C MET A 147 -0.27 29.14 10.51
N GLY A 148 0.94 29.05 9.93
CA GLY A 148 2.19 29.34 10.63
C GLY A 148 2.25 30.77 11.14
N ASN A 149 1.95 31.75 10.28
CA ASN A 149 1.94 33.16 10.64
C ASN A 149 0.92 33.49 11.75
N GLN A 150 -0.25 32.84 11.75
CA GLN A 150 -1.25 33.02 12.81
C GLN A 150 -0.78 32.50 14.17
N ARG A 151 0.03 31.43 14.22
CA ARG A 151 0.58 30.90 15.47
C ARG A 151 1.66 31.82 16.06
N GLU A 152 2.44 32.50 15.23
CA GLU A 152 3.44 33.47 15.69
C GLU A 152 2.79 34.76 16.24
N VAL A 153 1.65 35.16 15.67
CA VAL A 153 0.89 36.34 16.13
C VAL A 153 0.12 36.06 17.42
N ASN A 154 -0.23 34.80 17.70
CA ASN A 154 -0.99 34.41 18.89
C ASN A 154 -0.27 33.28 19.65
N PRO A 155 0.93 33.55 20.21
CA PRO A 155 1.63 32.55 21.01
C PRO A 155 0.75 32.23 22.21
N ALA A 156 0.45 30.93 22.38
CA ALA A 156 -0.51 30.43 23.36
C ALA A 156 -0.40 31.15 24.72
N GLN A 157 -1.51 31.77 25.14
CA GLN A 157 -1.71 32.21 26.52
C GLN A 157 -1.90 31.01 27.43
#